data_AF-A0A7W5TRL1-F1
#
_entry.id   AF-A0A7W5TRL1-F1
#
_cell.length_a   1.000
_cell.length_b   1.000
_cell.length_c   1.000
_cell.angle_alpha   90.00
_cell.angle_beta   90.00
_cell.angle_gamma   90.00
#
_symmetry.space_group_name_H-M   'P 1'
#
loop_
_entity.id
_entity.type
_entity.pdbx_description
1 polymer ?
#
loop_
_entity_poly.entity_id
_entity_poly.type
_entity_poly.pdbx_seq_one_letter_code
_entity_poly.pdbx_strand_id
1 'polypeptide(L)' 'MASTSRGRAQDRAKVAAGQDRDVRCEAKKQGVPKETVKKAVKTAGNSRKKVEAEISRD' A
#
# COMPACT_ATOMS: atom_id res chain seq x y z
N MET A 1 11.88 -4.49 -12.14
CA MET A 1 10.52 -3.96 -12.42
C MET A 1 9.96 -4.73 -13.61
N ALA A 2 8.76 -5.29 -13.51
CA ALA A 2 8.20 -6.05 -14.61
C ALA A 2 7.94 -5.15 -15.84
N SER A 3 8.38 -5.60 -17.02
CA SER A 3 8.22 -4.87 -18.29
C SER A 3 6.86 -5.10 -18.94
N THR A 4 6.15 -6.17 -18.57
CA THR A 4 4.86 -6.54 -19.15
C THR A 4 3.68 -5.92 -18.40
N SER A 5 2.55 -5.72 -19.10
CA SER A 5 1.32 -5.17 -18.53
C SER A 5 0.82 -5.99 -17.33
N ARG A 6 0.93 -7.33 -17.40
CA ARG A 6 0.55 -8.25 -16.31
C ARG A 6 1.38 -8.00 -15.05
N GLY A 7 2.70 -7.86 -15.18
CA GLY A 7 3.57 -7.65 -14.02
C GLY A 7 3.36 -6.29 -13.36
N ARG A 8 3.17 -5.22 -14.14
CA ARG A 8 2.84 -3.89 -13.59
C ARG A 8 1.51 -3.90 -12.82
N ALA A 9 0.53 -4.67 -13.27
CA ALA A 9 -0.74 -4.81 -12.56
C ALA A 9 -0.55 -5.49 -11.19
N GLN A 10 0.32 -6.50 -11.10
CA GLN A 10 0.65 -7.16 -9.84
C GLN A 10 1.37 -6.22 -8.87
N ASP A 11 2.33 -5.42 -9.37
CA ASP A 11 3.04 -4.42 -8.56
C ASP A 11 2.06 -3.36 -8.01
N ARG A 12 1.06 -2.96 -8.81
CA ARG A 12 0.03 -2.00 -8.40
C ARG A 12 -1.00 -2.58 -7.42
N ALA A 13 -1.12 -3.90 -7.33
CA ALA A 13 -2.08 -4.55 -6.44
C ALA A 13 -1.58 -4.65 -4.98
N LYS A 14 -0.29 -4.38 -4.74
CA LYS A 14 0.35 -4.57 -3.44
C LYS A 14 0.98 -3.27 -2.92
N VAL A 15 1.07 -3.17 -1.60
CA VAL A 15 1.79 -2.10 -0.88
C VAL A 15 3.02 -2.73 -0.23
N ALA A 16 4.21 -2.36 -0.69
CA ALA A 16 5.46 -2.86 -0.10
C ALA A 16 5.80 -2.06 1.18
N ALA A 17 5.32 -2.51 2.34
CA ALA A 17 5.57 -1.83 3.62
C ALA A 17 7.05 -1.72 4.01
N GLY A 18 7.93 -2.56 3.44
CA GLY A 18 9.38 -2.46 3.62
C GLY A 18 10.05 -1.39 2.74
N GLN A 19 9.33 -0.80 1.79
CA GLN A 19 9.86 0.26 0.92
C GLN A 19 9.26 1.61 1.30
N ASP A 20 10.08 2.50 1.86
CA ASP A 20 9.61 3.82 2.31
C ASP A 20 8.96 4.64 1.18
N ARG A 21 9.41 4.46 -0.06
CA ARG A 21 8.83 5.13 -1.24
C ARG A 21 7.36 4.76 -1.44
N ASP A 22 7.02 3.48 -1.30
CA ASP A 22 5.66 2.98 -1.52
C ASP A 22 4.76 3.35 -0.34
N VAL A 23 5.27 3.26 0.89
CA VAL A 23 4.55 3.72 2.10
C VAL A 23 4.28 5.21 2.03
N ARG A 24 5.26 6.04 1.60
CA ARG A 24 5.09 7.48 1.42
C ARG A 24 4.09 7.81 0.32
N CYS A 25 4.13 7.07 -0.80
CA CYS A 25 3.19 7.24 -1.90
C CYS A 25 1.75 6.96 -1.43
N GLU A 26 1.55 5.87 -0.68
CA GLU A 26 0.24 5.49 -0.16
C GLU A 26 -0.26 6.47 0.92
N ALA A 27 0.60 6.85 1.86
CA ALA A 27 0.32 7.86 2.87
C ALA A 27 -0.12 9.19 2.24
N LYS A 28 0.59 9.63 1.19
CA LYS A 28 0.24 10.86 0.44
C LYS A 28 -1.11 10.75 -0.27
N LYS A 29 -1.45 9.60 -0.85
CA LYS A 29 -2.74 9.39 -1.53
C LYS A 29 -3.90 9.40 -0.55
N GLN A 30 -3.74 8.73 0.59
CA GLN A 30 -4.78 8.58 1.60
C GLN A 30 -4.83 9.76 2.58
N GLY A 31 -3.85 10.66 2.55
CA GLY A 31 -3.79 11.80 3.46
C GLY A 31 -3.50 11.42 4.92
N VAL A 32 -2.90 10.25 5.15
CA VAL A 32 -2.64 9.71 6.50
C VAL A 32 -1.14 9.63 6.81
N PRO A 33 -0.74 9.55 8.10
CA PRO A 33 0.64 9.29 8.47
C PRO A 33 1.18 7.96 7.92
N LYS A 34 2.49 7.89 7.66
CA LYS A 34 3.17 6.65 7.24
C LYS A 34 2.95 5.50 8.22
N GLU A 35 2.86 5.81 9.52
CA GLU A 35 2.64 4.81 10.56
C GLU A 35 1.25 4.17 10.47
N THR A 36 0.22 4.93 10.08
CA THR A 36 -1.12 4.39 9.80
C THR A 36 -1.07 3.38 8.66
N VAL A 37 -0.35 3.70 7.57
CA VAL A 37 -0.17 2.76 6.45
C VAL A 37 0.57 1.48 6.90
N LYS A 38 1.64 1.61 7.68
CA LYS A 38 2.38 0.44 8.20
C LYS A 38 1.51 -0.42 9.12
N LYS A 39 0.69 0.20 9.98
CA LYS A 39 -0.28 -0.49 10.84
C LYS A 39 -1.32 -1.23 10.01
N ALA A 40 -1.93 -0.57 9.03
CA ALA A 40 -2.89 -1.17 8.11
C ALA A 40 -2.31 -2.37 7.34
N VAL A 41 -1.05 -2.29 6.86
CA VAL A 41 -0.39 -3.42 6.20
C VAL A 41 -0.13 -4.58 7.17
N LYS A 42 0.24 -4.29 8.42
CA LYS A 42 0.40 -5.33 9.46
C LYS A 42 -0.91 -6.03 9.77
N THR A 43 -2.02 -5.31 9.82
CA THR A 43 -3.35 -5.86 10.14
C THR A 43 -3.99 -6.58 8.97
N ALA A 44 -4.05 -5.94 7.80
CA ALA A 44 -4.84 -6.39 6.64
C ALA A 44 -4.02 -7.14 5.58
N GLY A 45 -2.69 -7.19 5.74
CA GLY A 45 -1.74 -7.68 4.75
C GLY A 45 -1.40 -6.64 3.68
N ASN A 46 -0.59 -7.02 2.69
CA ASN A 46 -0.05 -6.09 1.70
C ASN A 46 -0.96 -5.83 0.48
N SER A 47 -2.20 -6.33 0.46
CA SER A 47 -3.12 -6.04 -0.64
C SER A 47 -3.54 -4.58 -0.57
N ARG A 48 -3.30 -3.80 -1.63
CA ARG A 48 -3.63 -2.37 -1.66
C ARG A 48 -5.09 -2.12 -1.28
N LYS A 49 -6.03 -2.87 -1.89
CA LYS A 49 -7.46 -2.76 -1.57
C LYS A 49 -7.77 -2.98 -0.09
N LYS A 50 -7.10 -3.96 0.55
CA LYS A 50 -7.31 -4.25 1.97
C LYS A 50 -6.70 -3.18 2.86
N VAL A 51 -5.53 -2.66 2.50
CA VAL A 51 -4.85 -1.56 3.21
C VAL A 51 -5.69 -0.29 3.16
N GLU A 52 -6.19 0.08 1.98
CA GLU A 52 -7.05 1.25 1.80
C GLU A 52 -8.35 1.10 2.61
N ALA A 53 -8.99 -0.07 2.55
CA ALA A 53 -10.19 -0.34 3.34
C ALA A 53 -9.96 -0.28 4.86
N GLU A 54 -8.78 -0.72 5.33
CA GLU A 54 -8.41 -0.63 6.74
C GLU A 54 -8.14 0.82 7.17
N ILE A 55 -7.44 1.60 6.32
CA ILE A 55 -7.18 3.03 6.56
C ILE A 55 -8.49 3.82 6.62
N SER A 56 -9.49 3.51 5.80
CA SER A 56 -10.79 4.19 5.82
C SER A 56 -11.68 3.81 7.02
N ARG A 57 -11.31 2.79 7.81
CA ARG A 57 -12.05 2.36 9.02
C ARG A 57 -11.50 2.98 10.30
N ASP A 58 -10.22 3.34 10.32
CA ASP A 58 -9.52 4.03 11.42
C ASP A 58 -9.81 5.55 11.37
#